data_AF-A0AAJ1RYY3-F1
#
_entry.id   AF-A0AAJ1RYY3-F1
#
_cell.length_a   1.000
_cell.length_b   1.000
_cell.length_c   1.000
_cell.angle_alpha   90.00
_cell.angle_beta   90.00
_cell.angle_gamma   90.00
#
_symmetry.space_group_name_H-M   'P 1'
#
loop_
_entity.id
_entity.type
_entity.pdbx_description
1 polymer ?
#
loop_
_entity_poly.entity_id
_entity_poly.type
_entity_poly.pdbx_seq_one_letter_code
_entity_poly.pdbx_strand_id
1 'polypeptide(L)'
;MFGQRNLNKVGVRAFADVLNAEQSIVSVTVGNPNLVNSTEVRWTLRLRVTPEHEPSFETTLKTPLPQAMRPRPGTRLAVLYDPKDHSRIQLDYQAPAETAVDAITANRPDLSGASVMGMPMGDVIRQAMSDPAGFRTEMMRRAAEMQEQAMQAMQPQPPAASQDPIDRLERLAALKDRGVLTDEEFEQQKRRILGT
;
A
#
# COMPACT_ATOMS: atom_id res chain seq x y z
N MET A 1 -25.50 -18.48 -32.74
CA MET A 1 -24.15 -18.47 -32.12
C MET A 1 -24.28 -19.08 -30.72
N PHE A 2 -23.59 -20.19 -30.47
CA PHE A 2 -23.82 -21.05 -29.31
C PHE A 2 -23.54 -20.33 -27.98
N GLY A 3 -24.50 -20.40 -27.06
CA GLY A 3 -24.40 -19.89 -25.70
C GLY A 3 -23.22 -20.52 -24.97
N GLN A 4 -22.13 -19.77 -24.86
CA GLN A 4 -21.01 -20.14 -24.01
C GLN A 4 -21.53 -20.21 -22.57
N ARG A 5 -21.51 -21.40 -21.97
CA ARG A 5 -21.84 -21.58 -20.55
C ARG A 5 -20.94 -20.68 -19.71
N ASN A 6 -21.54 -19.89 -18.85
CA ASN A 6 -20.82 -18.98 -17.98
C ASN A 6 -20.20 -19.79 -16.84
N LEU A 7 -18.86 -19.90 -16.82
CA LEU A 7 -18.13 -20.67 -15.81
C LEU A 7 -18.31 -20.11 -14.40
N ASN A 8 -18.74 -18.85 -14.22
CA ASN A 8 -19.12 -18.33 -12.90
C ASN A 8 -20.36 -19.04 -12.32
N LYS A 9 -21.17 -19.71 -13.14
CA LYS A 9 -22.39 -20.43 -12.70
C LYS A 9 -22.23 -21.95 -12.67
N VAL A 10 -21.34 -22.50 -13.50
CA VAL A 10 -21.22 -23.95 -13.72
C VAL A 10 -19.80 -24.49 -13.60
N GLY A 11 -18.82 -23.61 -13.43
CA GLY A 11 -17.41 -24.00 -13.33
C GLY A 11 -17.09 -24.58 -11.95
N VAL A 12 -16.14 -25.51 -11.94
CA VAL A 12 -15.58 -26.08 -10.71
C VAL A 12 -14.34 -25.27 -10.33
N ARG A 13 -14.22 -24.92 -9.05
CA ARG A 13 -13.05 -24.20 -8.52
C ARG A 13 -11.89 -25.15 -8.37
N ALA A 14 -10.71 -24.72 -8.82
CA ALA A 14 -9.45 -25.44 -8.60
C ALA A 14 -8.31 -24.44 -8.45
N PHE A 15 -7.16 -24.92 -7.98
CA PHE A 15 -5.93 -24.17 -8.04
C PHE A 15 -5.13 -24.58 -9.26
N ALA A 16 -4.43 -23.61 -9.86
CA ALA A 16 -3.55 -23.84 -10.97
C ALA A 16 -2.17 -23.24 -10.72
N ASP A 17 -1.13 -24.03 -10.96
CA ASP A 17 0.24 -23.54 -10.99
C ASP A 17 0.57 -23.03 -12.40
N VAL A 18 1.10 -21.82 -12.50
CA VAL A 18 1.60 -21.28 -13.76
C VAL A 18 2.88 -22.02 -14.12
N LEU A 19 2.89 -22.71 -15.26
CA LEU A 19 4.09 -23.36 -15.80
C LEU A 19 4.87 -22.39 -16.70
N ASN A 20 4.15 -21.59 -17.49
CA ASN A 20 4.72 -20.57 -18.36
C ASN A 20 3.76 -19.39 -18.50
N ALA A 21 4.30 -18.20 -18.69
CA ALA A 21 3.53 -16.97 -18.87
C ALA A 21 4.12 -16.16 -20.04
N GLU A 22 3.34 -16.07 -21.12
CA GLU A 22 3.71 -15.32 -22.31
C GLU A 22 2.83 -14.07 -22.44
N GLN A 23 3.46 -12.91 -22.44
CA GLN A 23 2.79 -11.64 -22.67
C GLN A 23 2.67 -11.40 -24.18
N SER A 24 1.47 -11.07 -24.66
CA SER A 24 1.32 -10.59 -26.03
C SER A 24 1.88 -9.16 -26.15
N ILE A 25 2.50 -8.84 -27.28
CA ILE A 25 2.95 -7.48 -27.62
C ILE A 25 1.79 -6.49 -27.83
N VAL A 26 0.55 -6.99 -27.88
CA VAL A 26 -0.66 -6.19 -28.08
C VAL A 26 -1.26 -5.83 -26.71
N SER A 27 -1.11 -4.57 -26.31
CA SER A 27 -1.79 -3.96 -25.18
C SER A 27 -3.10 -3.31 -25.63
N VAL A 28 -4.19 -3.53 -24.90
CA VAL A 28 -5.46 -2.84 -25.14
C VAL A 28 -5.73 -1.94 -23.94
N THR A 29 -5.62 -0.63 -24.16
CA THR A 29 -5.95 0.37 -23.13
C THR A 29 -7.40 0.77 -23.30
N VAL A 30 -8.24 0.49 -22.31
CA VAL A 30 -9.64 0.94 -22.28
C VAL A 30 -9.80 1.93 -21.14
N GLY A 31 -10.05 3.19 -21.48
CA GLY A 31 -10.29 4.26 -20.50
C GLY A 31 -9.09 5.20 -20.28
N ASN A 32 -9.01 5.77 -19.08
CA ASN A 32 -8.10 6.86 -18.76
C ASN A 32 -6.66 6.32 -18.56
N PRO A 33 -5.68 6.67 -19.41
CA PRO A 33 -4.35 6.05 -19.43
C PRO A 33 -3.49 6.32 -18.18
N ASN A 34 -3.89 7.28 -17.35
CA ASN A 34 -3.24 7.60 -16.07
C ASN A 34 -3.62 6.64 -14.92
N LEU A 35 -4.62 5.78 -15.13
CA LEU A 35 -4.97 4.74 -14.16
C LEU A 35 -4.22 3.47 -14.56
N VAL A 36 -3.23 3.06 -13.76
CA VAL A 36 -2.42 1.83 -14.00
C VAL A 36 -3.27 0.55 -14.14
N ASN A 37 -4.53 0.57 -13.71
CA ASN A 37 -5.52 -0.50 -13.88
C ASN A 37 -6.32 -0.46 -15.20
N SER A 38 -6.21 0.59 -16.02
CA SER A 38 -6.94 0.72 -17.30
C SER A 38 -6.20 0.13 -18.50
N THR A 39 -4.94 -0.27 -18.34
CA THR A 39 -4.16 -0.94 -19.38
C THR A 39 -4.16 -2.44 -19.13
N GLU A 40 -4.89 -3.16 -19.97
CA GLU A 40 -4.93 -4.61 -19.97
C GLU A 40 -3.96 -5.14 -21.04
N VAL A 41 -3.16 -6.12 -20.66
CA VAL A 41 -2.31 -6.84 -21.60
C VAL A 41 -2.84 -8.26 -21.72
N ARG A 42 -2.87 -8.79 -22.94
CA ARG A 42 -3.27 -10.18 -23.17
C ARG A 42 -2.14 -11.12 -22.77
N TRP A 43 -2.44 -12.01 -21.84
CA TRP A 43 -1.53 -13.07 -21.41
C TRP A 43 -1.99 -14.41 -21.98
N THR A 44 -1.01 -15.22 -22.37
CA THR A 44 -1.16 -16.65 -22.61
C THR A 44 -0.41 -17.39 -21.50
N LEU A 45 -1.15 -18.04 -20.61
CA LEU A 45 -0.59 -18.77 -19.48
C LEU A 45 -0.73 -20.26 -19.74
N ARG A 46 0.37 -21.01 -19.62
CA ARG A 46 0.29 -22.47 -19.44
C ARG A 46 0.10 -22.75 -17.97
N LEU A 47 -0.95 -23.49 -17.66
CA LEU A 47 -1.37 -23.76 -16.30
C LEU A 47 -1.43 -25.26 -16.08
N ARG A 48 -0.95 -25.72 -14.92
CA ARG A 48 -1.22 -27.05 -14.38
C ARG A 48 -2.32 -26.92 -13.34
N VAL A 49 -3.53 -27.30 -13.71
CA VAL A 49 -4.70 -27.28 -12.83
C VAL A 49 -4.66 -28.52 -11.97
N THR A 50 -4.90 -28.35 -10.66
CA THR A 50 -4.99 -29.43 -9.68
C THR A 50 -6.35 -29.36 -8.99
N PRO A 51 -7.37 -30.04 -9.54
CA PRO A 51 -8.68 -30.14 -8.92
C PRO A 51 -8.68 -31.17 -7.78
N GLU A 52 -9.68 -31.11 -6.90
CA GLU A 52 -9.76 -32.00 -5.72
C GLU A 52 -10.23 -33.42 -6.04
N HIS A 53 -11.03 -33.60 -7.10
CA HIS A 53 -11.72 -34.86 -7.39
C HIS A 53 -11.33 -35.50 -8.74
N GLU A 54 -10.29 -34.98 -9.39
CA GLU A 54 -9.79 -35.49 -10.67
C GLU A 54 -8.28 -35.29 -10.79
N PRO A 55 -7.58 -36.07 -11.63
CA PRO A 55 -6.15 -35.90 -11.83
C PRO A 55 -5.82 -34.51 -12.37
N SER A 56 -4.66 -34.00 -11.97
CA SER A 56 -4.14 -32.73 -12.48
C SER A 56 -3.99 -32.77 -14.00
N PHE A 57 -4.35 -31.68 -14.67
CA PHE A 57 -4.23 -31.55 -16.12
C PHE A 57 -3.57 -30.23 -16.51
N GLU A 58 -2.95 -30.21 -17.68
CA GLU A 58 -2.36 -29.00 -18.24
C GLU A 58 -3.30 -28.34 -19.24
N THR A 59 -3.39 -27.03 -19.20
CA THR A 59 -4.22 -26.25 -20.13
C THR A 59 -3.62 -24.88 -20.40
N THR A 60 -4.15 -24.20 -21.41
CA THR A 60 -3.73 -22.84 -21.78
C THR A 60 -4.85 -21.85 -21.51
N LEU A 61 -4.60 -20.87 -20.65
CA LEU A 61 -5.52 -19.78 -20.37
C LEU A 61 -5.07 -18.52 -21.14
N LYS A 62 -5.99 -17.97 -21.93
CA LYS A 62 -5.80 -16.65 -22.58
C LYS A 62 -6.72 -15.64 -21.92
N THR A 63 -6.15 -14.69 -21.19
CA THR A 63 -6.93 -13.69 -20.46
C THR A 63 -6.24 -12.32 -20.49
N PRO A 64 -7.00 -11.22 -20.59
CA PRO A 64 -6.46 -9.92 -20.22
C PRO A 64 -6.12 -9.92 -18.73
N LEU A 65 -4.98 -9.35 -18.38
CA LEU A 65 -4.61 -9.02 -17.00
C LEU A 65 -4.14 -7.57 -16.94
N PRO A 66 -4.35 -6.87 -15.80
CA PRO A 66 -3.76 -5.56 -15.58
C PRO A 66 -2.24 -5.62 -15.79
N GLN A 67 -1.66 -4.62 -16.46
CA GLN A 67 -0.20 -4.54 -16.70
C GLN A 67 0.67 -4.69 -15.44
N ALA A 68 0.14 -4.30 -14.27
CA ALA A 68 0.81 -4.44 -12.99
C ALA A 68 0.94 -5.91 -12.54
N MET A 69 0.04 -6.78 -12.99
CA MET A 69 0.01 -8.19 -12.66
C MET A 69 0.77 -8.99 -13.74
N ARG A 70 1.99 -9.41 -13.40
CA ARG A 70 2.85 -10.24 -14.26
C ARG A 70 3.00 -11.63 -13.64
N PRO A 71 2.18 -12.61 -14.04
CA PRO A 71 2.28 -13.98 -13.53
C PRO A 71 3.65 -14.57 -13.89
N ARG A 72 4.26 -15.31 -12.97
CA ARG A 72 5.54 -16.01 -13.18
C ARG A 72 5.33 -17.51 -13.14
N PRO A 73 6.21 -18.31 -13.76
CA PRO A 73 6.27 -19.74 -13.48
C PRO A 73 6.36 -19.99 -11.97
N GLY A 74 5.54 -20.91 -11.46
CA GLY A 74 5.38 -21.20 -10.04
C GLY A 74 4.31 -20.36 -9.32
N THR A 75 3.73 -19.33 -9.95
CA THR A 75 2.60 -18.59 -9.37
C THR A 75 1.37 -19.51 -9.27
N ARG A 76 0.74 -19.59 -8.09
CA ARG A 76 -0.51 -20.34 -7.90
C ARG A 76 -1.71 -19.41 -8.02
N LEU A 77 -2.68 -19.77 -8.87
CA LEU A 77 -3.86 -18.97 -9.18
C LEU A 77 -5.14 -19.77 -8.90
N ALA A 78 -6.17 -19.09 -8.41
CA ALA A 78 -7.51 -19.65 -8.33
C ALA A 78 -8.19 -19.58 -9.71
N VAL A 79 -8.70 -20.72 -10.18
CA VAL A 79 -9.32 -20.85 -11.50
C VAL A 79 -10.66 -21.57 -11.41
N LEU A 80 -11.53 -21.27 -12.36
CA LEU A 80 -12.76 -22.01 -12.63
C LEU A 80 -12.59 -22.74 -13.95
N TYR A 81 -12.88 -24.04 -13.99
CA TYR A 81 -12.84 -24.84 -15.21
C TYR A 81 -14.17 -25.58 -15.46
N ASP A 82 -14.46 -25.94 -16.71
CA ASP A 82 -15.57 -26.83 -17.04
C ASP A 82 -15.11 -28.29 -16.89
N PRO A 83 -15.70 -29.10 -15.98
CA PRO A 83 -15.32 -30.51 -15.83
C PRO A 83 -15.69 -31.37 -17.04
N LYS A 84 -16.51 -30.87 -17.97
CA LYS A 84 -16.80 -31.55 -19.24
C LYS A 84 -15.88 -31.11 -20.38
N ASP A 85 -15.13 -30.02 -20.19
CA ASP A 85 -14.26 -29.43 -21.20
C ASP A 85 -13.09 -28.69 -20.55
N HIS A 86 -11.98 -29.41 -20.31
CA HIS A 86 -10.79 -28.89 -19.61
C HIS A 86 -10.04 -27.79 -20.40
N SER A 87 -10.45 -27.52 -21.64
CA SER A 87 -9.97 -26.35 -22.40
C SER A 87 -10.64 -25.05 -21.94
N ARG A 88 -11.80 -25.15 -21.27
CA ARG A 88 -12.57 -24.01 -20.78
C ARG A 88 -12.19 -23.70 -19.35
N ILE A 89 -11.29 -22.73 -19.23
CA ILE A 89 -10.78 -22.25 -17.96
C ILE A 89 -10.86 -20.72 -17.90
N GLN A 90 -11.06 -20.18 -16.72
CA GLN A 90 -10.99 -18.75 -16.43
C GLN A 90 -10.39 -18.50 -15.04
N LEU A 91 -9.85 -17.30 -14.81
CA LEU A 91 -9.46 -16.89 -13.47
C LEU A 91 -10.69 -16.64 -12.61
N ASP A 92 -10.61 -17.12 -11.37
CA ASP A 92 -11.61 -16.84 -10.36
C ASP A 92 -11.28 -15.52 -9.65
N TYR A 93 -11.75 -14.41 -10.23
CA TYR A 93 -11.61 -13.07 -9.64
C TYR A 93 -12.49 -12.86 -8.41
N GLN A 94 -13.39 -13.82 -8.10
CA GLN A 94 -14.19 -13.83 -6.87
C GLN A 94 -13.55 -14.73 -5.79
N ALA A 95 -12.30 -15.15 -5.97
CA ALA A 95 -11.52 -15.76 -4.90
C ALA A 95 -11.55 -14.85 -3.66
N PRO A 96 -11.80 -15.41 -2.45
CA PRO A 96 -11.90 -14.62 -1.24
C PRO A 96 -10.63 -13.76 -1.09
N ALA A 97 -10.82 -12.53 -0.58
CA ALA A 97 -9.75 -11.53 -0.50
C ALA A 97 -8.48 -12.07 0.18
N GLU A 98 -8.60 -13.03 1.10
CA GLU A 98 -7.47 -13.74 1.69
C GLU A 98 -6.61 -14.50 0.67
N THR A 99 -7.20 -15.25 -0.26
CA THR A 99 -6.46 -15.98 -1.30
C THR A 99 -5.81 -15.04 -2.31
N ALA A 100 -6.46 -13.90 -2.61
CA ALA A 100 -5.87 -12.87 -3.45
C ALA A 100 -4.70 -12.15 -2.76
N VAL A 101 -4.84 -11.82 -1.47
CA VAL A 101 -3.79 -11.19 -0.66
C VAL A 101 -2.60 -12.14 -0.47
N ASP A 102 -2.83 -13.44 -0.27
CA ASP A 102 -1.75 -14.43 -0.16
C ASP A 102 -0.97 -14.56 -1.47
N ALA A 103 -1.68 -14.63 -2.61
CA ALA A 103 -1.06 -14.66 -3.94
C ALA A 103 -0.31 -13.37 -4.30
N ILE A 104 -0.77 -12.20 -3.84
CA ILE A 104 -0.11 -10.90 -4.06
C ILE A 104 1.14 -10.79 -3.16
N THR A 105 1.02 -11.15 -1.88
CA THR A 105 2.12 -11.12 -0.89
C THR A 105 3.22 -12.12 -1.26
N ALA A 106 2.86 -13.33 -1.70
CA ALA A 106 3.81 -14.34 -2.16
C ALA A 106 4.59 -13.90 -3.41
N ASN A 107 3.99 -13.07 -4.28
CA ASN A 107 4.63 -12.55 -5.49
C ASN A 107 5.44 -11.26 -5.27
N ARG A 108 5.30 -10.60 -4.11
CA ARG A 108 6.09 -9.43 -3.72
C ARG A 108 6.49 -9.53 -2.24
N PRO A 109 7.58 -10.25 -1.92
CA PRO A 109 8.12 -10.28 -0.57
C PRO A 109 8.54 -8.88 -0.08
N ASP A 110 8.80 -7.93 -0.98
CA ASP A 110 9.07 -6.52 -0.62
C ASP A 110 7.83 -5.78 -0.06
N LEU A 111 6.63 -6.25 -0.40
CA LEU A 111 5.37 -5.75 0.20
C LEU A 111 5.03 -6.47 1.50
N SER A 112 5.69 -7.59 1.81
CA SER A 112 5.52 -8.28 3.08
C SER A 112 6.18 -7.45 4.18
N GLY A 113 5.36 -6.72 4.95
CA GLY A 113 5.81 -5.75 5.95
C GLY A 113 5.70 -4.28 5.53
N ALA A 114 5.39 -3.99 4.26
CA ALA A 114 5.07 -2.63 3.84
C ALA A 114 3.82 -2.16 4.59
N SER A 115 3.90 -0.97 5.19
CA SER A 115 2.78 -0.37 5.92
C SER A 115 2.39 0.94 5.25
N VAL A 116 1.08 1.16 5.10
CA VAL A 116 0.51 2.42 4.63
C VAL A 116 -0.29 3.00 5.78
N MET A 117 0.06 4.20 6.24
CA MET A 117 -0.64 4.86 7.35
C MET A 117 -0.66 4.02 8.65
N GLY A 118 0.40 3.24 8.90
CA GLY A 118 0.51 2.34 10.06
C GLY A 118 -0.29 1.04 9.97
N MET A 119 -1.00 0.80 8.86
CA MET A 119 -1.69 -0.46 8.60
C MET A 119 -0.85 -1.35 7.67
N PRO A 120 -0.76 -2.66 7.91
CA PRO A 120 -0.09 -3.58 7.00
C PRO A 120 -0.73 -3.49 5.61
N MET A 121 0.09 -3.44 4.55
CA MET A 121 -0.40 -3.33 3.18
C MET A 121 -1.37 -4.46 2.81
N GLY A 122 -1.18 -5.66 3.37
CA GLY A 122 -2.11 -6.78 3.22
C GLY A 122 -3.52 -6.48 3.74
N ASP A 123 -3.64 -5.81 4.90
CA ASP A 123 -4.93 -5.41 5.47
C ASP A 123 -5.57 -4.25 4.70
N VAL A 124 -4.74 -3.30 4.24
CA VAL A 124 -5.20 -2.20 3.38
C VAL A 124 -5.80 -2.74 2.09
N ILE A 125 -5.12 -3.69 1.43
CA ILE A 125 -5.63 -4.35 0.22
C ILE A 125 -6.92 -5.11 0.53
N ARG A 126 -6.96 -5.89 1.62
CA ARG A 126 -8.14 -6.65 2.03
C ARG A 126 -9.36 -5.75 2.21
N GLN A 127 -9.22 -4.66 2.95
CA GLN A 127 -10.30 -3.72 3.22
C GLN A 127 -10.77 -2.98 1.97
N ALA A 128 -9.83 -2.57 1.10
CA ALA A 128 -10.15 -1.94 -0.18
C ALA A 128 -10.90 -2.89 -1.15
N MET A 129 -10.62 -4.19 -1.09
CA MET A 129 -11.33 -5.19 -1.89
C MET A 129 -12.72 -5.52 -1.35
N SER A 130 -12.88 -5.58 -0.02
CA SER A 130 -14.16 -5.88 0.62
C SER A 130 -15.17 -4.74 0.54
N ASP A 131 -14.73 -3.49 0.67
CA ASP A 131 -15.59 -2.29 0.52
C ASP A 131 -14.82 -1.12 -0.11
N PRO A 132 -14.81 -1.03 -1.45
CA PRO A 132 -14.08 0.02 -2.16
C PRO A 132 -14.59 1.44 -1.87
N ALA A 133 -15.89 1.59 -1.58
CA ALA A 133 -16.52 2.88 -1.36
C ALA A 133 -16.27 3.40 0.06
N GLY A 134 -16.41 2.53 1.07
CA GLY A 134 -16.06 2.86 2.45
C GLY A 134 -14.57 3.15 2.60
N PHE A 135 -13.71 2.33 1.97
CA PHE A 135 -12.27 2.54 1.99
C PHE A 135 -11.85 3.90 1.39
N ARG A 136 -12.44 4.29 0.26
CA ARG A 136 -12.15 5.60 -0.37
C ARG A 136 -12.59 6.77 0.52
N THR A 137 -13.73 6.64 1.18
CA THR A 137 -14.26 7.65 2.09
C THR A 137 -13.33 7.82 3.30
N GLU A 138 -12.88 6.71 3.88
CA GLU A 138 -11.93 6.70 4.99
C GLU A 138 -10.58 7.32 4.60
N MET A 139 -10.05 6.96 3.43
CA MET A 139 -8.79 7.52 2.92
C MET A 139 -8.88 9.03 2.70
N MET A 140 -10.01 9.56 2.19
CA MET A 140 -10.20 11.01 2.05
C MET A 140 -10.26 11.72 3.41
N ARG A 141 -10.97 11.14 4.39
CA ARG A 141 -11.02 11.68 5.75
C ARG A 141 -9.63 11.77 6.37
N ARG A 142 -8.85 10.70 6.26
CA ARG A 142 -7.49 10.62 6.82
C ARG A 142 -6.50 11.55 6.10
N ALA A 143 -6.68 11.74 4.79
CA ALA A 143 -5.90 12.71 4.03
C ALA A 143 -6.20 14.15 4.48
N ALA A 144 -7.46 14.48 4.76
CA ALA A 144 -7.83 15.77 5.32
C ALA A 144 -7.19 16.01 6.71
N GLU A 145 -7.24 15.00 7.59
CA GLU A 145 -6.61 15.08 8.93
C GLU A 145 -5.09 15.29 8.86
N MET A 146 -4.38 14.60 7.95
CA MET A 146 -2.94 14.83 7.74
C MET A 146 -2.64 16.22 7.19
N GLN A 147 -3.51 16.74 6.33
CA GLN A 147 -3.35 18.08 5.75
C GLN A 147 -3.54 19.17 6.84
N GLU A 148 -4.46 18.95 7.77
CA GLU A 148 -4.63 19.79 8.96
C GLU A 148 -3.42 19.72 9.90
N GLN A 149 -2.87 18.52 10.15
CA GLN A 149 -1.65 18.37 10.95
C GLN A 149 -0.43 19.04 10.30
N ALA A 150 -0.29 18.92 8.98
CA ALA A 150 0.79 19.60 8.26
C ALA A 150 0.65 21.13 8.31
N MET A 151 -0.57 21.67 8.26
CA MET A 151 -0.81 23.11 8.43
C MET A 151 -0.52 23.60 9.85
N GLN A 152 -0.80 22.80 10.88
CA GLN A 152 -0.46 23.15 12.27
C GLN A 152 1.06 23.10 12.53
N ALA A 153 1.77 22.15 11.94
CA ALA A 153 3.23 22.06 12.03
C ALA A 153 3.96 23.21 11.30
N MET A 154 3.28 23.91 10.40
CA MET A 154 3.81 25.01 9.60
C MET A 154 3.50 26.39 10.19
N GLN A 155 2.78 26.45 11.32
CA GLN A 155 2.64 27.70 12.08
C GLN A 155 3.98 28.05 12.73
N PRO A 156 4.52 29.26 12.51
CA PRO A 156 5.74 29.68 13.19
C PRO A 156 5.48 29.69 14.69
N GLN A 157 6.29 28.95 15.43
CA GLN A 157 6.30 29.02 16.88
C GLN A 157 6.48 30.50 17.28
N PRO A 158 5.69 31.04 18.23
CA PRO A 158 5.90 32.39 18.69
C PRO A 158 7.37 32.50 19.14
N PRO A 159 8.12 33.54 18.69
CA PRO A 159 9.50 33.70 19.07
C PRO A 159 9.55 33.67 20.60
N ALA A 160 10.35 32.76 21.16
CA ALA A 160 10.64 32.76 22.59
C ALA A 160 11.08 34.18 22.92
N ALA A 161 10.27 34.89 23.73
CA ALA A 161 10.51 36.27 24.10
C ALA A 161 11.98 36.38 24.49
N SER A 162 12.75 37.09 23.67
CA SER A 162 14.15 37.36 23.89
C SER A 162 14.21 38.15 25.19
N GLN A 163 14.35 37.43 26.31
CA GLN A 163 14.29 37.97 27.65
C GLN A 163 15.19 39.20 27.68
N ASP A 164 14.57 40.35 27.92
CA ASP A 164 15.23 41.64 27.90
C ASP A 164 16.51 41.58 28.72
N PRO A 165 17.60 42.25 28.28
CA PRO A 165 18.86 42.24 28.99
C PRO A 165 18.70 42.65 30.47
N ILE A 166 17.70 43.49 30.77
CA ILE A 166 17.34 43.92 32.13
C ILE A 166 16.80 42.77 32.99
N ASP A 167 15.89 41.95 32.48
CA ASP A 167 15.36 40.76 33.20
C ASP A 167 16.47 39.75 33.53
N ARG A 168 17.46 39.60 32.65
CA ARG A 168 18.60 38.70 32.90
C ARG A 168 19.51 39.25 33.99
N LEU A 169 19.73 40.56 34.01
CA LEU A 169 20.51 41.22 35.07
C LEU A 169 19.83 41.12 36.44
N GLU A 170 18.50 41.22 36.50
CA GLU A 170 17.74 41.06 37.74
C GLU A 170 17.88 39.65 38.33
N ARG A 171 17.77 38.60 37.50
CA ARG A 171 17.98 37.22 37.97
C ARG A 171 19.41 36.97 38.43
N LEU A 172 20.41 37.52 37.75
CA LEU A 172 21.80 37.41 38.16
C LEU A 172 22.06 38.08 39.52
N ALA A 173 21.44 39.24 39.76
CA ALA A 173 21.55 39.94 41.04
C ALA A 173 20.92 39.13 42.17
N ALA A 174 19.75 38.53 41.93
CA ALA A 174 19.09 37.65 42.88
C ALA A 174 19.88 36.38 43.20
N LEU A 175 20.60 35.81 42.21
CA LEU A 175 21.44 34.62 42.42
C LEU A 175 22.74 34.94 43.19
N LYS A 176 23.32 36.12 42.95
CA LYS A 176 24.44 36.65 43.74
C LYS A 176 24.04 36.87 45.19
N ASP A 177 22.90 37.51 45.44
CA ASP A 177 22.38 37.78 46.80
C ASP A 177 22.15 36.48 47.60
N ARG A 178 21.72 35.42 46.90
CA ARG A 178 21.58 34.07 47.46
C ARG A 178 22.91 33.33 47.66
N GLY A 179 24.05 33.94 47.30
CA GLY A 179 25.38 33.35 47.39
C GLY A 179 25.64 32.19 46.41
N VAL A 180 24.80 32.05 45.38
CA VAL A 180 24.93 30.99 44.35
C VAL A 180 25.95 31.38 43.28
N LEU A 181 26.13 32.70 43.06
CA LEU A 181 27.18 33.25 42.20
C LEU A 181 28.14 34.09 43.05
N THR A 182 29.42 33.96 42.76
CA THR A 182 30.45 34.84 43.31
C THR A 182 30.40 36.22 42.64
N ASP A 183 30.93 37.25 43.31
CA ASP A 183 31.01 38.60 42.75
C ASP A 183 31.73 38.64 41.39
N GLU A 184 32.74 37.79 41.21
CA GLU A 184 33.53 37.70 39.98
C GLU A 184 32.74 37.09 38.81
N GLU A 185 31.95 36.05 39.08
CA GLU A 185 31.07 35.42 38.09
C GLU A 185 29.91 36.33 37.68
N PHE A 186 29.35 37.06 38.65
CA PHE A 186 28.31 38.05 38.39
C PHE A 186 28.79 39.17 37.45
N GLU A 187 29.97 39.74 37.71
CA GLU A 187 30.51 40.83 36.88
C GLU A 187 30.89 40.36 35.47
N GLN A 188 31.43 39.14 35.31
CA GLN A 188 31.69 38.56 33.99
C GLN A 188 30.40 38.39 33.17
N GLN A 189 29.34 37.91 33.79
CA GLN A 189 28.08 37.64 33.09
C GLN A 189 27.30 38.91 32.78
N LYS A 190 27.37 39.93 33.65
CA LYS A 190 26.84 41.28 33.41
C LYS A 190 27.50 41.97 32.23
N ARG A 191 28.83 41.92 32.10
CA ARG A 191 29.56 42.46 30.94
C ARG A 191 29.17 41.77 29.64
N ARG A 192 29.00 40.45 29.67
CA ARG A 192 28.54 39.66 28.51
C ARG A 192 27.13 40.04 28.04
N ILE A 193 26.25 40.43 28.97
CA ILE A 193 24.88 40.89 28.65
C ILE A 193 24.87 42.34 28.17
N LEU A 194 25.76 43.20 28.69
CA LEU A 194 25.88 44.61 28.32
C LEU A 194 26.77 44.88 27.10
N GLY A 195 27.49 43.87 26.60
CA GLY A 195 28.25 43.94 25.34
C GLY A 195 29.53 44.78 25.39
N THR A 196 30.13 44.94 26.58
CA THR A 196 31.38 45.69 26.83
C THR A 196 32.48 44.78 27.36
#